data_AF-A0A2H4PM40-F1
#
_entry.id   AF-A0A2H4PM40-F1
#
_cell.length_a   1.000
_cell.length_b   1.000
_cell.length_c   1.000
_cell.angle_alpha   90.00
_cell.angle_beta   90.00
_cell.angle_gamma   90.00
#
_symmetry.space_group_name_H-M   'P 1'
#
loop_
_entity.id
_entity.type
_entity.pdbx_description
1 polymer ?
#
loop_
_entity_poly.entity_id
_entity_poly.type
_entity_poly.pdbx_seq_one_letter_code
_entity_poly.pdbx_strand_id
1 'polypeptide(L)'
;YKVSGGLHGVGVSCVNALSSWLRLTVRRNGKKHFMEFHRGVAQERVLAKVDGVEVSPMLVTGDTENRGTEVHFMADPTIFGTVEYHYDILAKRMRELSFLNNGVRIRLTDLRSGKEDDFAFAGGVKGFVEYINKTKTNLHPTIFHANGEK
;
A
#
# COMPACT_ATOMS: atom_id res chain seq x y z
N TYR A 1 3.58 16.53 4.89
CA TYR A 1 4.16 16.05 3.61
C TYR A 1 4.37 17.24 2.69
N LYS A 2 5.51 17.35 1.99
CA LYS A 2 5.76 18.46 1.03
C LYS A 2 4.90 18.32 -0.24
N VAL A 3 4.67 17.07 -0.68
CA VAL A 3 3.73 16.67 -1.74
C VAL A 3 3.14 15.31 -1.34
N SER A 4 1.83 15.11 -1.51
CA SER A 4 1.17 13.81 -1.30
C SER A 4 -0.11 13.69 -2.13
N GLY A 5 -0.39 12.51 -2.67
CA GLY A 5 -1.65 12.24 -3.39
C GLY A 5 -2.88 12.07 -2.48
N GLY A 6 -2.67 11.70 -1.21
CA GLY A 6 -3.74 11.66 -0.21
C GLY A 6 -4.02 13.06 0.33
N LEU A 7 -5.25 13.54 0.13
CA LEU A 7 -5.69 14.88 0.57
C LEU A 7 -6.79 14.83 1.63
N HIS A 8 -7.67 13.83 1.57
CA HIS A 8 -8.88 13.79 2.38
C HIS A 8 -8.68 13.15 3.77
N GLY A 9 -7.58 12.43 4.01
CA GLY A 9 -7.33 11.75 5.28
C GLY A 9 -8.21 10.51 5.55
N VAL A 10 -9.13 10.15 4.63
CA VAL A 10 -10.12 9.08 4.84
C VAL A 10 -9.77 7.73 4.20
N GLY A 11 -8.73 7.66 3.37
CA GLY A 11 -8.47 6.45 2.56
C GLY A 11 -8.31 5.18 3.40
N VAL A 12 -7.42 5.21 4.39
CA VAL A 12 -7.16 4.06 5.26
C VAL A 12 -8.30 3.77 6.24
N SER A 13 -9.03 4.80 6.70
CA SER A 13 -10.18 4.60 7.58
C SER A 13 -11.35 3.95 6.83
N CYS A 14 -11.56 4.27 5.55
CA CYS A 14 -12.53 3.56 4.72
C CYS A 14 -12.15 2.09 4.54
N VAL A 15 -10.88 1.79 4.26
CA VAL A 15 -10.42 0.39 4.17
C VAL A 15 -10.67 -0.34 5.49
N ASN A 16 -10.35 0.28 6.63
CA ASN A 16 -10.59 -0.31 7.94
C ASN A 16 -12.09 -0.57 8.21
N ALA A 17 -12.95 0.40 7.93
CA ALA A 17 -14.39 0.29 8.14
C ALA A 17 -15.05 -0.78 7.26
N LEU A 18 -14.53 -1.00 6.05
CA LEU A 18 -15.07 -1.95 5.06
C LEU A 18 -14.38 -3.33 5.11
N SER A 19 -13.55 -3.58 6.12
CA SER A 19 -12.85 -4.86 6.29
C SER A 19 -13.49 -5.70 7.39
N SER A 20 -13.60 -7.03 7.17
CA SER A 20 -13.92 -7.98 8.25
C SER A 20 -12.92 -7.81 9.39
N TRP A 21 -11.63 -7.77 9.03
CA TRP A 21 -10.53 -7.48 9.93
C TRP A 21 -9.43 -6.70 9.23
N LEU A 22 -8.70 -5.88 10.00
CA LEU A 22 -7.48 -5.19 9.59
C LEU A 22 -6.43 -5.33 10.69
N ARG A 23 -5.24 -5.78 10.31
CA ARG A 23 -4.05 -5.89 11.15
C ARG A 23 -3.04 -4.84 10.73
N LEU A 24 -2.65 -4.01 11.67
CA LEU A 24 -1.69 -2.93 11.48
C LEU A 24 -0.42 -3.26 12.27
N THR A 25 0.71 -3.34 11.55
CA THR A 25 2.04 -3.43 12.18
C THR A 25 2.86 -2.20 11.82
N VAL A 26 3.29 -1.45 12.82
CA VAL A 26 4.15 -0.26 12.66
C VAL A 26 5.51 -0.55 13.29
N ARG A 27 6.59 -0.38 12.52
CA ARG A 27 7.97 -0.54 12.95
C ARG A 27 8.61 0.84 13.03
N ARG A 28 8.88 1.33 14.24
CA ARG A 28 9.37 2.70 14.49
C ARG A 28 10.13 2.77 15.81
N ASN A 29 11.18 3.60 15.87
CA ASN A 29 11.97 3.86 17.08
C ASN A 29 12.50 2.57 17.74
N GLY A 30 12.95 1.60 16.95
CA GLY A 30 13.46 0.32 17.46
C GLY A 30 12.39 -0.66 17.92
N LYS A 31 11.09 -0.32 17.82
CA LYS A 31 9.97 -1.12 18.34
C LYS A 31 8.99 -1.51 17.25
N LYS A 32 8.38 -2.69 17.41
CA LYS A 32 7.25 -3.18 16.62
C LYS A 32 5.96 -2.95 17.41
N HIS A 33 5.03 -2.24 16.80
CA HIS A 33 3.72 -1.93 17.35
C HIS A 33 2.65 -2.66 16.55
N PHE A 34 1.65 -3.21 17.23
CA PHE A 34 0.57 -3.96 16.63
C PHE A 34 -0.80 -3.41 17.08
N MET A 35 -1.76 -3.47 16.18
CA MET A 35 -3.17 -3.24 16.46
C MET A 35 -4.03 -4.03 15.48
N GLU A 36 -5.12 -4.62 15.98
CA GLU A 36 -6.11 -5.32 15.16
C GLU A 36 -7.45 -4.59 15.27
N PHE A 37 -8.19 -4.58 14.17
CA PHE A 37 -9.52 -4.01 14.07
C PHE A 37 -10.45 -5.01 13.42
N HIS A 38 -11.70 -5.08 13.89
CA HIS A 38 -12.77 -5.84 13.26
C HIS A 38 -13.87 -4.87 12.87
N ARG A 39 -14.22 -4.78 11.57
CA ARG A 39 -15.21 -3.82 11.04
C ARG A 39 -14.99 -2.38 11.54
N GLY A 40 -13.73 -1.93 11.52
CA GLY A 40 -13.33 -0.60 11.98
C GLY A 40 -13.14 -0.44 13.49
N VAL A 41 -13.53 -1.41 14.32
CA VAL A 41 -13.45 -1.32 15.78
C VAL A 41 -12.15 -1.94 16.28
N ALA A 42 -11.36 -1.17 17.04
CA ALA A 42 -10.10 -1.65 17.62
C ALA A 42 -10.35 -2.79 18.63
N GLN A 43 -9.58 -3.87 18.49
CA GLN A 43 -9.62 -5.06 19.33
C GLN A 43 -8.51 -5.02 20.38
N GLU A 44 -8.73 -5.71 21.51
CA GLU A 44 -7.72 -5.94 22.57
C GLU A 44 -6.93 -4.67 22.95
N ARG A 45 -7.67 -3.57 23.10
CA ARG A 45 -7.08 -2.26 23.38
C ARG A 45 -6.28 -2.31 24.67
N VAL A 46 -5.01 -1.93 24.59
CA VAL A 46 -4.23 -1.58 25.78
C VAL A 46 -4.82 -0.29 26.33
N LEU A 47 -5.11 -0.24 27.63
CA LEU A 47 -5.56 0.96 28.33
C LEU A 47 -4.45 1.40 29.29
N ALA A 48 -4.14 2.69 29.29
CA ALA A 48 -3.16 3.29 30.17
C ALA A 48 -3.64 4.66 30.64
N LYS A 49 -3.10 5.17 31.75
CA LYS A 49 -3.29 6.56 32.16
C LYS A 49 -2.00 7.34 31.95
N VAL A 50 -2.07 8.44 31.22
CA VAL A 50 -0.97 9.39 31.01
C VAL A 50 -1.49 10.76 31.46
N ASP A 51 -0.81 11.35 32.44
CA ASP A 51 -1.19 12.65 33.03
C ASP A 51 -2.66 12.71 33.49
N GLY A 52 -3.16 11.61 34.04
CA GLY A 52 -4.55 11.48 34.51
C GLY A 52 -5.59 11.21 33.41
N VAL A 53 -5.19 11.22 32.13
CA VAL A 53 -6.07 10.92 30.98
C VAL A 53 -5.95 9.46 30.57
N GLU A 54 -7.09 8.78 30.41
CA GLU A 54 -7.11 7.41 29.85
C GLU A 54 -6.79 7.45 28.36
N VAL A 55 -5.78 6.68 27.96
CA VAL A 55 -5.28 6.57 26.60
C VAL A 55 -5.20 5.11 26.19
N SER A 56 -5.13 4.87 24.88
CA SER A 56 -4.98 3.52 24.34
C SER A 56 -3.79 3.43 23.39
N PRO A 57 -2.57 3.19 23.92
CA PRO A 57 -1.39 3.03 23.08
C PRO A 57 -1.47 1.73 22.26
N MET A 58 -0.76 1.69 21.13
CA MET A 58 -0.58 0.44 20.39
C MET A 58 0.26 -0.55 21.21
N LEU A 59 -0.10 -1.84 21.14
CA LEU A 59 0.64 -2.92 21.78
C LEU A 59 2.06 -3.00 21.20
N VAL A 60 3.08 -2.97 22.04
CA VAL A 60 4.47 -3.24 21.63
C VAL A 60 4.69 -4.75 21.62
N THR A 61 5.04 -5.30 20.46
CA THR A 61 5.20 -6.76 20.26
C THR A 61 6.66 -7.22 20.21
N GLY A 62 7.61 -6.30 20.25
CA GLY A 62 9.04 -6.61 20.32
C GLY A 62 9.94 -5.51 19.76
N ASP A 63 11.23 -5.81 19.71
CA ASP A 63 12.25 -4.95 19.12
C ASP A 63 12.39 -5.18 17.61
N THR A 64 12.88 -4.18 16.88
CA THR A 64 13.15 -4.28 15.45
C THR A 64 14.15 -3.23 14.97
N GLU A 65 15.06 -3.61 14.08
CA GLU A 65 15.95 -2.68 13.38
C GLU A 65 15.30 -2.08 12.13
N ASN A 66 14.16 -2.64 11.70
CA ASN A 66 13.46 -2.21 10.51
C ASN A 66 12.57 -0.99 10.78
N ARG A 67 12.22 -0.26 9.71
CA ARG A 67 11.24 0.82 9.74
C ARG A 67 10.20 0.64 8.64
N GLY A 68 8.94 0.90 8.95
CA GLY A 68 7.87 0.84 7.96
C GLY A 68 6.52 0.53 8.57
N THR A 69 5.50 0.51 7.72
CA THR A 69 4.13 0.19 8.08
C THR A 69 3.62 -0.92 7.19
N GLU A 70 2.98 -1.90 7.80
CA GLU A 70 2.34 -3.03 7.14
C GLU A 70 0.86 -3.00 7.49
N VAL A 71 0.02 -2.98 6.46
CA VAL A 71 -1.44 -3.03 6.58
C VAL A 71 -1.89 -4.29 5.89
N HIS A 72 -2.48 -5.20 6.65
CA HIS A 72 -3.01 -6.46 6.15
C HIS A 72 -4.49 -6.52 6.50
N PHE A 73 -5.35 -6.71 5.52
CA PHE A 73 -6.79 -6.63 5.71
C PHE A 73 -7.52 -7.68 4.88
N MET A 74 -8.75 -7.97 5.29
CA MET A 74 -9.70 -8.79 4.54
C MET A 74 -10.98 -8.00 4.33
N ALA A 75 -11.39 -7.83 3.07
CA ALA A 75 -12.65 -7.16 2.75
C ALA A 75 -13.85 -7.88 3.41
N ASP A 76 -14.88 -7.14 3.82
CA ASP A 76 -16.06 -7.74 4.46
C ASP A 76 -16.99 -8.41 3.44
N PRO A 77 -17.15 -9.75 3.43
CA PRO A 77 -18.05 -10.42 2.49
C PRO A 77 -19.53 -10.06 2.71
N THR A 78 -19.91 -9.52 3.88
CA THR A 78 -21.30 -9.03 4.06
C THR A 78 -21.54 -7.72 3.31
N ILE A 79 -20.48 -6.99 2.95
CA ILE A 79 -20.53 -5.74 2.18
C ILE A 79 -20.29 -6.04 0.70
N PHE A 80 -19.30 -6.87 0.38
CA PHE A 80 -18.83 -7.10 -1.00
C PHE A 80 -19.35 -8.41 -1.63
N GLY A 81 -20.02 -9.28 -0.87
CA GLY A 81 -20.42 -10.61 -1.34
C GLY A 81 -19.21 -11.54 -1.48
N THR A 82 -19.06 -12.16 -2.65
CA THR A 82 -17.89 -13.01 -2.96
C THR A 82 -16.65 -12.12 -3.12
N VAL A 83 -15.66 -12.32 -2.24
CA VAL A 83 -14.39 -11.56 -2.26
C VAL A 83 -13.33 -12.33 -3.04
N GLU A 84 -12.98 -11.83 -4.23
CA GLU A 84 -11.85 -12.33 -5.02
C GLU A 84 -10.89 -11.20 -5.39
N TYR A 85 -9.61 -11.39 -5.07
CA TYR A 85 -8.54 -10.48 -5.50
C TYR A 85 -7.92 -10.99 -6.81
N HIS A 86 -8.15 -10.26 -7.90
CA HIS A 86 -7.59 -10.59 -9.21
C HIS A 86 -6.17 -10.04 -9.36
N TYR A 87 -5.21 -10.94 -9.54
CA TYR A 87 -3.78 -10.59 -9.64
C TYR A 87 -3.52 -9.57 -10.75
N ASP A 88 -4.08 -9.77 -11.94
CA ASP A 88 -3.76 -8.95 -13.11
C ASP A 88 -4.24 -7.49 -12.96
N ILE A 89 -5.33 -7.27 -12.21
CA ILE A 89 -5.83 -5.92 -11.88
C ILE A 89 -4.81 -5.20 -10.99
N LEU A 90 -4.31 -5.88 -9.95
CA LEU A 90 -3.29 -5.33 -9.04
C LEU A 90 -1.96 -5.13 -9.78
N ALA A 91 -1.52 -6.12 -10.55
CA ALA A 91 -0.27 -6.08 -11.30
C ALA A 91 -0.23 -4.90 -12.28
N LYS A 92 -1.34 -4.64 -13.00
CA LYS A 92 -1.46 -3.46 -13.86
C LYS A 92 -1.23 -2.17 -13.07
N ARG A 93 -1.90 -2.00 -11.93
CA ARG A 93 -1.77 -0.79 -11.11
C ARG A 93 -0.38 -0.64 -10.50
N MET A 94 0.21 -1.71 -9.99
CA MET A 94 1.56 -1.71 -9.41
C MET A 94 2.62 -1.36 -10.45
N ARG A 95 2.47 -1.88 -11.67
CA ARG A 95 3.34 -1.55 -12.81
C ARG A 95 3.24 -0.07 -13.20
N GLU A 96 2.03 0.48 -13.32
CA GLU A 96 1.83 1.92 -13.58
C GLU A 96 2.54 2.77 -12.51
N LEU A 97 2.37 2.42 -11.23
CA LEU A 97 3.00 3.13 -10.12
C LEU A 97 4.53 3.04 -10.16
N SER A 98 5.11 1.92 -10.60
CA SER A 98 6.57 1.78 -10.65
C SER A 98 7.21 2.67 -11.72
N PHE A 99 6.53 2.90 -12.85
CA PHE A 99 6.97 3.89 -13.83
C PHE A 99 6.93 5.32 -13.29
N LEU A 100 5.89 5.65 -12.50
CA LEU A 100 5.71 6.99 -11.93
C LEU A 100 6.67 7.27 -10.76
N ASN A 101 7.11 6.23 -10.05
CA ASN A 101 7.94 6.35 -8.86
C ASN A 101 9.32 5.72 -9.11
N ASN A 102 10.10 6.35 -10.00
CA ASN A 102 11.42 5.85 -10.35
C ASN A 102 12.33 5.74 -9.09
N GLY A 103 12.96 4.58 -8.92
CA GLY A 103 13.77 4.26 -7.74
C GLY A 103 13.02 3.54 -6.61
N VAL A 104 11.70 3.39 -6.69
CA VAL A 104 10.92 2.60 -5.73
C VAL A 104 10.75 1.18 -6.26
N ARG A 105 11.19 0.19 -5.47
CA ARG A 105 10.96 -1.24 -5.75
C ARG A 105 9.55 -1.62 -5.30
N ILE A 106 8.74 -2.15 -6.22
CA ILE A 106 7.40 -2.65 -5.94
C ILE A 106 7.35 -4.14 -6.30
N ARG A 107 7.03 -4.98 -5.32
CA ARG A 107 6.88 -6.44 -5.49
C ARG A 107 5.43 -6.82 -5.25
N LEU A 108 4.87 -7.64 -6.14
CA LEU A 108 3.54 -8.22 -6.00
C LEU A 108 3.67 -9.75 -5.98
N THR A 109 3.10 -10.38 -4.95
CA THR A 109 3.15 -11.84 -4.77
C THR A 109 1.74 -12.37 -4.53
N ASP A 110 1.36 -13.41 -5.27
CA ASP A 110 0.15 -14.19 -5.04
C ASP A 110 0.49 -15.47 -4.28
N LEU A 111 0.19 -15.51 -2.99
CA LEU A 111 0.46 -16.67 -2.15
C LEU A 111 -0.41 -17.90 -2.49
N ARG A 112 -1.49 -17.74 -3.29
CA ARG A 112 -2.36 -18.87 -3.70
C ARG A 112 -1.73 -19.70 -4.82
N SER A 113 -1.01 -19.04 -5.72
CA SER A 113 -0.43 -19.65 -6.93
C SER A 113 1.11 -19.65 -6.95
N GLY A 114 1.75 -18.86 -6.07
CA GLY A 114 3.19 -18.61 -6.10
C GLY A 114 3.62 -17.62 -7.18
N LYS A 115 2.69 -17.05 -7.97
CA LYS A 115 3.01 -16.05 -8.99
C LYS A 115 3.57 -14.78 -8.35
N GLU A 116 4.61 -14.23 -8.97
CA GLU A 116 5.29 -13.04 -8.49
C GLU A 116 5.75 -12.15 -9.64
N ASP A 117 5.64 -10.84 -9.45
CA ASP A 117 6.28 -9.82 -10.29
C ASP A 117 7.06 -8.83 -9.42
N ASP A 118 8.25 -8.46 -9.90
CA ASP A 118 9.07 -7.36 -9.38
C ASP A 118 9.14 -6.24 -10.42
N PHE A 119 8.56 -5.08 -10.09
CA PHE A 119 8.40 -3.96 -11.01
C PHE A 119 9.52 -2.91 -10.90
N ALA A 120 10.72 -3.30 -10.50
CA ALA A 120 11.87 -2.40 -10.42
C ALA A 120 12.32 -1.87 -11.80
N PHE A 121 12.94 -0.68 -11.80
CA PHE A 121 13.69 -0.11 -12.95
C PHE A 121 12.89 0.07 -14.26
N ALA A 122 11.65 0.52 -14.16
CA ALA A 122 10.76 0.62 -15.31
C ALA A 122 11.09 1.78 -16.30
N GLY A 123 12.13 2.59 -16.08
CA GLY A 123 12.55 3.62 -17.04
C GLY A 123 11.71 4.90 -17.00
N GLY A 124 11.01 5.17 -15.90
CA GLY A 124 10.23 6.40 -15.70
C GLY A 124 9.00 6.50 -16.62
N VAL A 125 8.47 7.72 -16.78
CA VAL A 125 7.29 7.98 -17.63
C VAL A 125 7.57 7.67 -19.11
N LYS A 126 8.81 7.88 -19.58
CA LYS A 126 9.20 7.46 -20.94
C LYS A 126 9.04 5.94 -21.13
N GLY A 127 9.54 5.13 -20.18
CA GLY A 127 9.37 3.68 -20.21
C GLY A 127 7.89 3.25 -20.15
N PHE A 128 7.03 4.04 -19.48
CA PHE A 128 5.59 3.78 -19.49
C PHE A 128 4.99 3.92 -20.88
N VAL A 129 5.36 4.97 -21.62
CA VAL A 129 4.91 5.19 -23.00
C VAL A 129 5.37 4.05 -23.91
N GLU A 130 6.62 3.60 -23.78
CA GLU A 130 7.13 2.42 -24.50
C GLU A 130 6.29 1.18 -24.19
N TYR A 131 5.96 0.96 -22.92
CA TYR A 131 5.17 -0.18 -22.48
C TYR A 131 3.75 -0.21 -23.07
N ILE A 132 3.01 0.91 -22.99
CA ILE A 132 1.62 0.96 -23.50
C ILE A 132 1.54 0.88 -25.04
N ASN A 133 2.64 1.18 -25.74
CA ASN A 133 2.71 1.12 -27.20
C ASN A 133 3.11 -0.26 -27.73
N LYS A 134 3.47 -1.23 -26.88
CA LYS A 134 3.89 -2.58 -27.33
C LYS A 134 2.85 -3.31 -28.20
N THR A 135 1.57 -3.00 -28.03
CA THR A 135 0.46 -3.61 -28.79
C THR A 135 -0.05 -2.70 -29.91
N LYS A 136 0.65 -1.60 -30.20
CA LYS A 136 0.25 -0.59 -31.20
C LYS A 136 1.35 -0.44 -32.26
N THR A 137 0.97 0.10 -33.41
CA THR A 137 1.93 0.50 -34.44
C THR A 137 2.53 1.86 -34.09
N ASN A 138 3.83 1.91 -33.83
CA ASN A 138 4.56 3.16 -33.60
C ASN A 138 4.77 3.91 -34.92
N LEU A 139 4.36 5.17 -34.98
CA LEU A 139 4.52 6.02 -36.18
C LEU A 139 5.90 6.69 -36.25
N HIS A 140 6.55 6.88 -35.11
CA HIS A 140 7.91 7.45 -35.02
C HIS A 140 8.68 6.79 -33.85
N PRO A 141 10.02 6.68 -33.96
CA PRO A 141 10.83 6.00 -32.94
C PRO A 141 11.07 6.85 -31.69
N THR A 142 11.01 8.19 -31.81
CA THR A 142 11.37 9.10 -30.71
C THR A 142 10.19 9.39 -29.82
N ILE A 143 10.22 8.96 -28.57
CA ILE A 143 9.24 9.38 -27.56
C ILE A 143 9.65 10.74 -27.01
N PHE A 144 8.79 11.74 -27.18
CA PHE A 144 8.95 13.04 -26.56
C PHE A 144 8.81 12.92 -25.03
N HIS A 145 9.74 13.53 -24.30
CA HIS A 145 9.74 13.55 -22.84
C HIS A 145 10.44 14.83 -22.35
N ALA A 146 9.91 15.46 -21.31
CA ALA A 146 10.47 16.64 -20.69
C ALA A 146 10.27 16.56 -19.17
N ASN A 147 11.27 17.03 -18.42
CA ASN A 147 11.20 17.20 -16.97
C ASN A 147 11.50 18.67 -16.63
N GLY A 148 10.76 19.24 -15.69
CA GLY A 148 10.99 20.56 -15.16
C GLY A 148 10.75 20.56 -13.65
N GLU A 149 11.59 21.29 -12.92
CA GLU A 149 11.38 21.57 -11.50
C GLU A 149 10.91 23.02 -11.35
N LYS A 150 10.13 23.28 -10.31
CA LYS A 150 9.55 24.59 -10.03
C LYS A 150 10.39 25.34 -9.01
#